data_AF-A0A6M1NAV0-F1
#
_entry.id   AF-A0A6M1NAV0-F1
#
_cell.length_a   1.000
_cell.length_b   1.000
_cell.length_c   1.000
_cell.angle_alpha   90.00
_cell.angle_beta   90.00
_cell.angle_gamma   90.00
#
_symmetry.space_group_name_H-M   'P 1'
#
loop_
_entity.id
_entity.type
_entity.pdbx_description
1 polymer ?
#
loop_
_entity_poly.entity_id
_entity_poly.type
_entity_poly.pdbx_seq_one_letter_code
_entity_poly.pdbx_strand_id
1 'polypeptide(L)'
;MGSIKKLLFITWDGPQTSYMEGLFMPIFHEVMKQDPTIEFHVLQFTWAGEEKIQQVKKAAEDMGIVYNAVPIIKKPVAAVGSMLSLMMGSKNIARYIQKNGIDIVMPRSTFPAFMVQRIRQKNLQVIFDADGLPIEERVDFAGLKKGGWQYNWLKSIERKILLQADAVITRSQKAIDVHVESIDEQYRHKFSVVLNGRNSQHFIPDIAEREIARKELNVGDELLWIYAGSLGPQYCWEEMLQVFELSLKIGAAKFLVLTGNVQFAEDRIPDHLKDGMIVKSVAFERIPFYLKAADAAFALRRPTYSMQGVAPIKLGEYLLMGLPTIASSGIGDTEEILKSFPECFIFNHGMEQEMQQVAITDWMSRAAQVSKQQIRDKALEFFSIEKAAESYIEVIEGIK
;
A
#
# COMPACT_ATOMS: atom_id res chain seq x y z
N MET A 1 20.75 -2.52 -29.51
CA MET A 1 20.38 -2.43 -28.08
C MET A 1 20.17 -0.96 -27.77
N GLY A 2 18.97 -0.58 -27.30
CA GLY A 2 18.68 0.81 -26.92
C GLY A 2 19.56 1.28 -25.76
N SER A 3 19.69 2.59 -25.58
CA SER A 3 20.34 3.15 -24.39
C SER A 3 19.53 2.81 -23.15
N ILE A 4 20.18 2.33 -22.09
CA ILE A 4 19.54 2.07 -20.80
C ILE A 4 19.00 3.40 -20.24
N LYS A 5 17.70 3.46 -19.94
CA LYS A 5 17.04 4.57 -19.24
C LYS A 5 17.19 4.38 -17.74
N LYS A 6 17.81 5.35 -17.06
CA LYS A 6 18.01 5.31 -15.60
C LYS A 6 16.95 6.12 -14.88
N LEU A 7 16.19 5.45 -14.02
CA LEU A 7 15.09 6.02 -13.27
C LEU A 7 15.43 6.12 -11.78
N LEU A 8 15.34 7.32 -11.22
CA LEU A 8 15.56 7.58 -9.79
C LEU A 8 14.23 7.70 -9.04
N PHE A 9 13.85 6.67 -8.29
CA PHE A 9 12.75 6.74 -7.34
C PHE A 9 13.20 7.44 -6.05
N ILE A 10 12.42 8.43 -5.61
CA ILE A 10 12.73 9.22 -4.41
C ILE A 10 11.56 9.14 -3.44
N THR A 11 11.82 8.66 -2.24
CA THR A 11 10.79 8.50 -1.20
C THR A 11 11.21 9.10 0.13
N TRP A 12 10.23 9.37 1.00
CA TRP A 12 10.41 9.89 2.35
C TRP A 12 9.64 9.00 3.32
N ASP A 13 10.32 8.04 3.95
CA ASP A 13 9.68 7.02 4.76
C ASP A 13 10.41 6.79 6.10
N GLY A 14 9.63 6.41 7.11
CA GLY A 14 10.15 6.03 8.42
C GLY A 14 10.54 4.55 8.52
N PRO A 15 11.23 4.14 9.60
CA PRO A 15 11.64 2.75 9.83
C PRO A 15 10.48 1.77 10.08
N GLN A 16 9.27 2.30 10.33
CA GLN A 16 8.07 1.50 10.65
C GLN A 16 7.37 0.94 9.41
N THR A 17 7.80 1.31 8.20
CA THR A 17 7.20 0.83 6.95
C THR A 17 8.08 -0.21 6.29
N SER A 18 7.45 -1.12 5.55
CA SER A 18 8.10 -2.13 4.70
C SER A 18 7.78 -1.92 3.23
N TYR A 19 7.37 -0.71 2.83
CA TYR A 19 6.95 -0.42 1.46
C TYR A 19 8.07 -0.58 0.44
N MET A 20 9.33 -0.32 0.82
CA MET A 20 10.43 -0.50 -0.13
C MET A 20 10.60 -1.98 -0.45
N GLU A 21 10.80 -2.80 0.56
CA GLU A 21 11.13 -4.23 0.40
C GLU A 21 9.91 -5.06 -0.01
N GLY A 22 8.72 -4.68 0.44
CA GLY A 22 7.49 -5.43 0.24
C GLY A 22 6.59 -4.93 -0.88
N LEU A 23 6.87 -3.78 -1.51
CA LEU A 23 6.03 -3.22 -2.58
C LEU A 23 6.86 -2.66 -3.73
N PHE A 24 7.57 -1.56 -3.53
CA PHE A 24 8.19 -0.80 -4.62
C PHE A 24 9.35 -1.53 -5.27
N MET A 25 10.34 -2.01 -4.50
CA MET A 25 11.49 -2.70 -5.06
C MET A 25 11.11 -4.00 -5.77
N PRO A 26 10.19 -4.84 -5.26
CA PRO A 26 9.66 -5.97 -6.01
C PRO A 26 9.09 -5.56 -7.38
N ILE A 27 8.27 -4.50 -7.46
CA ILE A 27 7.70 -4.04 -8.74
C ILE A 27 8.81 -3.59 -9.67
N PHE A 28 9.75 -2.77 -9.18
CA PHE A 28 10.88 -2.28 -9.98
C PHE A 28 11.75 -3.41 -10.50
N HIS A 29 12.00 -4.43 -9.68
CA HIS A 29 12.71 -5.62 -10.08
C HIS A 29 11.99 -6.35 -11.22
N GLU A 30 10.67 -6.49 -11.12
CA GLU A 30 9.87 -7.12 -12.17
C GLU A 30 9.83 -6.26 -13.45
N VAL A 31 9.78 -4.93 -13.33
CA VAL A 31 9.92 -4.01 -14.47
C VAL A 31 11.26 -4.23 -15.19
N MET A 32 12.38 -4.27 -14.47
CA MET A 32 13.71 -4.50 -15.07
C MET A 32 13.84 -5.90 -15.70
N LYS A 33 13.09 -6.89 -15.20
CA LYS A 33 13.05 -8.23 -15.81
C LYS A 33 12.27 -8.25 -17.11
N GLN A 34 11.15 -7.51 -17.18
CA GLN A 34 10.31 -7.44 -18.38
C GLN A 34 10.87 -6.48 -19.44
N ASP A 35 11.49 -5.38 -19.02
CA ASP A 35 12.21 -4.43 -19.87
C ASP A 35 13.65 -4.21 -19.35
N PRO A 36 14.63 -4.96 -19.87
CA PRO A 36 16.05 -4.83 -19.52
C PRO A 36 16.69 -3.49 -19.95
N THR A 37 15.95 -2.60 -20.62
CA THR A 37 16.43 -1.26 -20.96
C THR A 37 16.16 -0.24 -19.87
N ILE A 38 15.49 -0.64 -18.77
CA ILE A 38 15.23 0.22 -17.61
C ILE A 38 16.16 -0.18 -16.46
N GLU A 39 16.74 0.81 -15.78
CA GLU A 39 17.53 0.62 -14.56
C GLU A 39 16.96 1.50 -13.44
N PHE A 40 16.65 0.90 -12.27
CA PHE A 40 16.15 1.64 -11.11
C PHE A 40 17.25 1.98 -10.10
N HIS A 41 17.23 3.24 -9.69
CA HIS A 41 17.90 3.74 -8.51
C HIS A 41 16.87 4.16 -7.46
N VAL A 42 17.17 3.96 -6.18
CA VAL A 42 16.34 4.41 -5.06
C VAL A 42 17.15 5.37 -4.18
N LEU A 43 16.57 6.54 -3.92
CA LEU A 43 17.07 7.48 -2.92
C LEU A 43 16.03 7.65 -1.80
N GLN A 44 16.22 6.94 -0.69
CA GLN A 44 15.29 6.95 0.44
C GLN A 44 15.73 7.98 1.49
N PHE A 45 14.91 9.01 1.70
CA PHE A 45 15.05 9.90 2.84
C PHE A 45 14.44 9.22 4.08
N THR A 46 15.24 8.95 5.10
CA THR A 46 14.79 8.20 6.29
C THR A 46 15.47 8.64 7.59
N TRP A 47 14.85 8.31 8.72
CA TRP A 47 15.43 8.40 10.07
C TRP A 47 15.61 7.01 10.70
N ALA A 48 15.63 5.97 9.89
CA ALA A 48 15.92 4.61 10.32
C ALA A 48 17.34 4.48 10.90
N GLY A 49 17.52 3.53 11.81
CA GLY A 49 18.84 3.16 12.31
C GLY A 49 19.64 2.38 11.26
N GLU A 50 20.95 2.27 11.47
CA GLU A 50 21.89 1.63 10.54
C GLU A 50 21.47 0.20 10.17
N GLU A 51 21.03 -0.59 11.15
CA GLU A 51 20.60 -1.98 10.93
C GLU A 51 19.47 -2.08 9.89
N LYS A 52 18.42 -1.28 10.05
CA LYS A 52 17.29 -1.24 9.11
C LYS A 52 17.72 -0.74 7.74
N ILE A 53 18.62 0.25 7.68
CA ILE A 53 19.18 0.74 6.41
C ILE A 53 19.94 -0.38 5.68
N GLN A 54 20.76 -1.15 6.39
CA GLN A 54 21.50 -2.27 5.80
C GLN A 54 20.57 -3.40 5.35
N GLN A 55 19.50 -3.68 6.08
CA GLN A 55 18.47 -4.64 5.66
C GLN A 55 17.80 -4.22 4.34
N VAL A 56 17.34 -2.96 4.24
CA VAL A 56 16.73 -2.43 3.00
C VAL A 56 17.74 -2.45 1.86
N LYS A 57 18.99 -2.05 2.12
CA LYS A 57 20.05 -2.03 1.13
C LYS A 57 20.34 -3.43 0.59
N LYS A 58 20.44 -4.44 1.45
CA LYS A 58 20.64 -5.83 1.04
C LYS A 58 19.48 -6.31 0.17
N ALA A 59 18.23 -6.05 0.57
CA ALA A 59 17.06 -6.41 -0.24
C ALA A 59 17.08 -5.73 -1.63
N ALA A 60 17.56 -4.48 -1.72
CA ALA A 60 17.74 -3.80 -2.99
C ALA A 60 18.84 -4.44 -3.85
N GLU A 61 19.99 -4.77 -3.25
CA GLU A 61 21.12 -5.44 -3.92
C GLU A 61 20.70 -6.80 -4.48
N ASP A 62 19.95 -7.60 -3.71
CA ASP A 62 19.41 -8.90 -4.15
C ASP A 62 18.44 -8.76 -5.34
N MET A 63 17.82 -7.59 -5.52
CA MET A 63 16.92 -7.24 -6.62
C MET A 63 17.61 -6.51 -7.78
N GLY A 64 18.92 -6.26 -7.70
CA GLY A 64 19.68 -5.52 -8.71
C GLY A 64 19.39 -4.01 -8.72
N ILE A 65 18.86 -3.45 -7.63
CA ILE A 65 18.46 -2.04 -7.51
C ILE A 65 19.55 -1.25 -6.79
N VAL A 66 19.96 -0.11 -7.37
CA VAL A 66 20.96 0.76 -6.75
C VAL A 66 20.31 1.60 -5.65
N TYR A 67 20.55 1.25 -4.39
CA TYR A 67 19.93 1.91 -3.23
C TYR A 67 20.88 2.84 -2.46
N ASN A 68 20.39 4.02 -2.08
CA ASN A 68 21.07 4.96 -1.19
C ASN A 68 20.10 5.56 -0.17
N ALA A 69 20.47 5.51 1.11
CA ALA A 69 19.76 6.19 2.19
C ALA A 69 20.29 7.62 2.39
N VAL A 70 19.39 8.56 2.63
CA VAL A 70 19.72 9.95 3.00
C VAL A 70 19.12 10.23 4.39
N PRO A 71 19.93 10.59 5.39
CA PRO A 71 19.43 10.81 6.74
C PRO A 71 18.54 12.06 6.81
N ILE A 72 17.40 11.94 7.50
CA ILE A 72 16.53 13.05 7.86
C ILE A 72 16.91 13.56 9.25
N ILE A 73 17.24 14.84 9.33
CA ILE A 73 17.53 15.52 10.59
C ILE A 73 16.20 15.73 11.34
N LYS A 74 16.09 15.24 12.57
CA LYS A 74 14.90 15.44 13.43
C LYS A 74 15.13 16.35 14.64
N LYS A 75 16.35 16.84 14.83
CA LYS A 75 16.75 17.71 15.94
C LYS A 75 16.94 19.16 15.47
N PRO A 76 16.84 20.18 16.35
CA PRO A 76 16.36 20.11 17.74
C PRO A 76 14.83 19.94 17.83
N VAL A 77 14.10 20.38 16.80
CA VAL A 77 12.64 20.23 16.67
C VAL A 77 12.35 19.51 15.35
N ALA A 78 11.50 18.48 15.37
CA ALA A 78 11.27 17.59 14.22
C ALA A 78 10.84 18.35 12.95
N ALA A 79 9.99 19.37 13.08
CA ALA A 79 9.54 20.19 11.95
C ALA A 79 10.70 21.01 11.34
N VAL A 80 11.54 21.63 12.18
CA VAL A 80 12.69 22.44 11.74
C VAL A 80 13.73 21.55 11.06
N GLY A 81 14.07 20.42 11.69
CA GLY A 81 15.00 19.45 11.12
C GLY A 81 14.52 18.88 9.78
N SER A 82 13.22 18.59 9.67
CA SER A 82 12.62 18.13 8.41
C SER A 82 12.73 19.19 7.32
N MET A 83 12.49 20.47 7.65
CA MET A 83 12.66 21.57 6.68
C MET A 83 14.11 21.72 6.21
N LEU A 84 15.08 21.65 7.12
CA LEU A 84 16.51 21.64 6.76
C LEU A 84 16.84 20.47 5.82
N SER A 85 16.29 19.30 6.11
CA SER A 85 16.47 18.10 5.29
C SER A 85 15.86 18.27 3.89
N LEU A 86 14.71 18.94 3.75
CA LEU A 86 14.13 19.26 2.43
C LEU A 86 15.02 20.20 1.61
N MET A 87 15.58 21.23 2.25
CA MET A 87 16.47 22.19 1.58
C MET A 87 17.78 21.53 1.12
N MET A 88 18.39 20.74 1.99
CA MET A 88 19.61 19.99 1.66
C MET A 88 19.34 18.86 0.65
N GLY A 89 18.18 18.21 0.77
CA GLY A 89 17.78 17.09 -0.07
C GLY A 89 17.69 17.46 -1.55
N SER A 90 17.21 18.66 -1.87
CA SER A 90 17.20 19.17 -3.26
C SER A 90 18.60 19.18 -3.89
N LYS A 91 19.62 19.61 -3.14
CA LYS A 91 21.03 19.60 -3.60
C LYS A 91 21.58 18.19 -3.70
N ASN A 92 21.24 17.31 -2.76
CA ASN A 92 21.67 15.91 -2.77
C ASN A 92 21.10 15.16 -3.98
N ILE A 93 19.82 15.34 -4.28
CA ILE A 93 19.17 14.75 -5.46
C ILE A 93 19.82 15.27 -6.74
N ALA A 94 19.99 16.59 -6.89
CA ALA A 94 20.61 17.16 -8.08
C ALA A 94 22.04 16.62 -8.33
N ARG A 95 22.85 16.51 -7.27
CA ARG A 95 24.19 15.89 -7.33
C ARG A 95 24.12 14.42 -7.71
N TYR A 96 23.14 13.68 -7.18
CA TYR A 96 22.94 12.28 -7.50
C TYR A 96 22.56 12.09 -8.97
N ILE A 97 21.63 12.88 -9.49
CA ILE A 97 21.20 12.83 -10.90
C ILE A 97 22.39 13.06 -11.82
N GLN A 98 23.18 14.11 -11.57
CA GLN A 98 24.34 14.43 -12.41
C GLN A 98 25.42 13.33 -12.33
N LYS A 99 25.69 12.80 -11.13
CA LYS A 99 26.72 11.79 -10.92
C LYS A 99 26.40 10.47 -11.63
N ASN A 100 25.13 10.05 -11.62
CA ASN A 100 24.73 8.74 -12.10
C ASN A 100 24.14 8.76 -13.52
N GLY A 101 23.94 9.95 -14.10
CA GLY A 101 23.33 10.12 -15.42
C GLY A 101 21.86 9.68 -15.41
N ILE A 102 21.08 10.16 -14.44
CA ILE A 102 19.66 9.81 -14.33
C ILE A 102 18.86 10.55 -15.41
N ASP A 103 18.03 9.80 -16.13
CA ASP A 103 17.17 10.31 -17.21
C ASP A 103 15.78 10.70 -16.71
N ILE A 104 15.23 9.89 -15.78
CA ILE A 104 13.88 10.05 -15.24
C ILE A 104 13.95 10.14 -13.71
N VAL A 105 13.27 11.12 -13.12
CA VAL A 105 13.08 11.19 -11.67
C VAL A 105 11.64 10.90 -11.28
N MET A 106 11.45 10.05 -10.29
CA MET A 106 10.14 9.64 -9.79
C MET A 106 9.97 9.97 -8.30
N PRO A 107 9.63 11.24 -7.96
CA PRO A 107 9.31 11.58 -6.59
C PRO A 107 7.96 10.98 -6.16
N ARG A 108 7.96 10.28 -5.02
CA ARG A 108 6.74 9.81 -4.36
C ARG A 108 6.26 10.78 -3.30
N SER A 109 4.98 11.17 -3.37
CA SER A 109 4.33 12.08 -2.41
C SER A 109 4.93 13.50 -2.33
N THR A 110 4.38 14.33 -1.43
CA THR A 110 4.57 15.79 -1.44
C THR A 110 6.01 16.27 -1.15
N PHE A 111 6.74 15.62 -0.26
CA PHE A 111 8.07 16.07 0.17
C PHE A 111 9.17 15.79 -0.87
N PRO A 112 9.29 14.56 -1.42
CA PRO A 112 10.11 14.34 -2.60
C PRO A 112 9.75 15.24 -3.77
N ALA A 113 8.46 15.47 -4.04
CA ALA A 113 8.02 16.39 -5.08
C ALA A 113 8.53 17.82 -4.84
N PHE A 114 8.43 18.33 -3.61
CA PHE A 114 8.99 19.64 -3.24
C PHE A 114 10.48 19.76 -3.58
N MET A 115 11.27 18.71 -3.32
CA MET A 115 12.70 18.73 -3.58
C MET A 115 13.00 18.69 -5.09
N VAL A 116 12.29 17.84 -5.84
CA VAL A 116 12.44 17.72 -7.31
C VAL A 116 12.07 19.01 -8.03
N GLN A 117 11.01 19.71 -7.62
CA GLN A 117 10.59 21.00 -8.21
C GLN A 117 11.65 22.12 -8.20
N ARG A 118 12.72 21.96 -7.39
CA ARG A 118 13.83 22.91 -7.26
C ARG A 118 15.01 22.58 -8.15
N ILE A 119 15.02 21.39 -8.75
CA ILE A 119 16.09 20.93 -9.63
C ILE A 119 15.91 21.59 -10.99
N ARG A 120 17.02 22.07 -11.56
CA ARG A 120 17.06 22.75 -12.86
C ARG A 120 18.09 22.04 -13.72
N GLN A 121 17.74 20.85 -14.17
CA GLN A 121 18.54 20.04 -15.09
C GLN A 121 17.81 19.96 -16.42
N LYS A 122 18.56 20.15 -17.51
CA LYS A 122 18.03 20.02 -18.86
C LYS A 122 17.79 18.54 -19.15
N ASN A 123 16.71 18.24 -19.89
CA ASN A 123 16.36 16.89 -20.35
C ASN A 123 16.04 15.88 -19.24
N LEU A 124 15.76 16.32 -18.02
CA LEU A 124 15.30 15.44 -16.95
C LEU A 124 13.78 15.29 -17.05
N GLN A 125 13.31 14.06 -17.30
CA GLN A 125 11.90 13.73 -17.28
C GLN A 125 11.42 13.46 -15.85
N VAL A 126 10.16 13.76 -15.56
CA VAL A 126 9.56 13.65 -14.23
C VAL A 126 8.29 12.80 -14.28
N ILE A 127 8.29 11.69 -13.54
CA ILE A 127 7.10 10.89 -13.24
C ILE A 127 6.69 11.18 -11.81
N PHE A 128 5.58 11.86 -11.58
CA PHE A 128 5.12 12.08 -10.21
C PHE A 128 4.32 10.86 -9.71
N ASP A 129 4.82 10.17 -8.68
CA ASP A 129 4.06 9.13 -7.99
C ASP A 129 3.15 9.77 -6.92
N ALA A 130 1.94 10.09 -7.36
CA ALA A 130 0.86 10.64 -6.56
C ALA A 130 0.14 9.50 -5.81
N ASP A 131 0.89 8.85 -4.91
CA ASP A 131 0.47 7.71 -4.09
C ASP A 131 -0.71 8.09 -3.17
N GLY A 132 -1.92 7.99 -3.73
CA GLY A 132 -3.17 8.38 -3.12
C GLY A 132 -3.35 9.90 -2.95
N LEU A 133 -3.97 10.28 -1.83
CA LEU A 133 -4.27 11.67 -1.46
C LEU A 133 -3.63 12.00 -0.10
N PRO A 134 -2.29 12.01 0.01
CA PRO A 134 -1.58 12.05 1.30
C PRO A 134 -1.84 13.34 2.10
N ILE A 135 -2.15 14.45 1.43
CA ILE A 135 -2.49 15.71 2.11
C ILE A 135 -3.86 15.59 2.77
N GLU A 136 -4.84 15.02 2.05
CA GLU A 136 -6.19 14.80 2.56
C GLU A 136 -6.20 13.70 3.64
N GLU A 137 -5.34 12.68 3.53
CA GLU A 137 -5.21 11.64 4.57
C GLU A 137 -4.77 12.27 5.91
N ARG A 138 -3.91 13.28 5.85
CA ARG A 138 -3.53 14.05 7.05
C ARG A 138 -4.67 14.90 7.59
N VAL A 139 -5.59 15.37 6.74
CA VAL A 139 -6.80 16.07 7.18
C VAL A 139 -7.72 15.09 7.90
N ASP A 140 -7.95 13.92 7.30
CA ASP A 140 -8.89 12.92 7.80
C ASP A 140 -8.40 12.25 9.09
N PHE A 141 -7.10 11.94 9.22
CA PHE A 141 -6.59 11.07 10.30
C PHE A 141 -5.47 11.66 11.15
N ALA A 142 -4.86 12.79 10.75
CA ALA A 142 -3.70 13.36 11.46
C ALA A 142 -3.91 14.81 11.93
N GLY A 143 -5.15 15.33 11.85
CA GLY A 143 -5.52 16.65 12.38
C GLY A 143 -5.00 17.85 11.58
N LEU A 144 -4.62 17.68 10.31
CA LEU A 144 -4.27 18.80 9.44
C LEU A 144 -5.51 19.66 9.18
N LYS A 145 -5.46 20.94 9.55
CA LYS A 145 -6.58 21.86 9.33
C LYS A 145 -6.71 22.21 7.84
N LYS A 146 -7.80 21.76 7.20
CA LYS A 146 -8.17 22.14 5.83
C LYS A 146 -8.25 23.67 5.69
N GLY A 147 -7.66 24.22 4.64
CA GLY A 147 -7.56 25.66 4.39
C GLY A 147 -6.54 26.41 5.26
N GLY A 148 -5.87 25.75 6.22
CA GLY A 148 -4.79 26.34 7.01
C GLY A 148 -3.51 26.57 6.20
N TRP A 149 -2.57 27.34 6.75
CA TRP A 149 -1.32 27.69 6.04
C TRP A 149 -0.50 26.46 5.64
N GLN A 150 -0.38 25.44 6.51
CA GLN A 150 0.34 24.20 6.21
C GLN A 150 -0.34 23.43 5.07
N TYR A 151 -1.67 23.33 5.11
CA TYR A 151 -2.46 22.69 4.07
C TYR A 151 -2.28 23.40 2.73
N ASN A 152 -2.44 24.72 2.69
CA ASN A 152 -2.30 25.51 1.46
C ASN A 152 -0.88 25.42 0.87
N TRP A 153 0.15 25.38 1.73
CA TRP A 153 1.53 25.17 1.30
C TRP A 153 1.73 23.78 0.67
N LEU A 154 1.22 22.71 1.30
CA LEU A 154 1.30 21.35 0.75
C LEU A 154 0.53 21.24 -0.57
N LYS A 155 -0.68 21.81 -0.67
CA LYS A 155 -1.46 21.83 -1.92
C LYS A 155 -0.77 22.65 -3.01
N SER A 156 -0.09 23.74 -2.66
CA SER A 156 0.73 24.51 -3.62
C SER A 156 1.87 23.66 -4.20
N ILE A 157 2.52 22.84 -3.36
CA ILE A 157 3.56 21.90 -3.81
C ILE A 157 2.95 20.87 -4.74
N GLU A 158 1.87 20.19 -4.33
CA GLU A 158 1.20 19.18 -5.14
C GLU A 158 0.76 19.75 -6.49
N ARG A 159 0.05 20.88 -6.49
CA ARG A 159 -0.39 21.55 -7.72
C ARG A 159 0.78 21.86 -8.65
N LYS A 160 1.92 22.29 -8.10
CA LYS A 160 3.10 22.62 -8.91
C LYS A 160 3.75 21.38 -9.53
N ILE A 161 3.90 20.26 -8.81
CA ILE A 161 4.43 19.04 -9.43
C ILE A 161 3.44 18.46 -10.44
N LEU A 162 2.13 18.51 -10.16
CA LEU A 162 1.11 18.06 -11.09
C LEU A 162 1.16 18.81 -12.42
N LEU A 163 1.47 20.10 -12.42
CA LEU A 163 1.67 20.87 -13.66
C LEU A 163 3.00 20.55 -14.35
N GLN A 164 4.07 20.31 -13.58
CA GLN A 164 5.43 20.16 -14.10
C GLN A 164 5.78 18.75 -14.58
N ALA A 165 5.14 17.72 -14.02
CA ALA A 165 5.47 16.34 -14.34
C ALA A 165 5.06 15.99 -15.78
N ASP A 166 5.89 15.19 -16.44
CA ASP A 166 5.64 14.67 -17.78
C ASP A 166 4.63 13.51 -17.74
N ALA A 167 4.62 12.74 -16.65
CA ALA A 167 3.59 11.76 -16.32
C ALA A 167 3.24 11.82 -14.82
N VAL A 168 2.02 11.43 -14.48
CA VAL A 168 1.55 11.30 -13.10
C VAL A 168 0.93 9.91 -12.92
N ILE A 169 1.43 9.15 -11.95
CA ILE A 169 0.87 7.85 -11.62
C ILE A 169 0.06 7.93 -10.33
N THR A 170 -1.10 7.29 -10.30
CA THR A 170 -1.99 7.20 -9.13
C THR A 170 -2.30 5.74 -8.83
N ARG A 171 -3.13 5.49 -7.79
CA ARG A 171 -3.61 4.15 -7.43
C ARG A 171 -5.11 3.95 -7.67
N SER A 172 -5.77 4.95 -8.24
CA SER A 172 -7.19 4.87 -8.60
C SER A 172 -7.57 5.93 -9.63
N GLN A 173 -8.63 5.66 -10.39
CA GLN A 173 -9.25 6.63 -11.29
C GLN A 173 -9.80 7.82 -10.51
N LYS A 174 -10.40 7.58 -9.34
CA LYS A 174 -10.88 8.67 -8.46
C LYS A 174 -9.76 9.61 -8.03
N ALA A 175 -8.53 9.12 -7.79
CA ALA A 175 -7.40 10.00 -7.51
C ALA A 175 -7.03 10.86 -8.73
N ILE A 176 -7.14 10.33 -9.95
CA ILE A 176 -6.93 11.11 -11.17
C ILE A 176 -7.95 12.25 -11.22
N ASP A 177 -9.23 11.96 -11.01
CA ASP A 177 -10.29 12.97 -11.02
C ASP A 177 -10.02 14.08 -10.00
N VAL A 178 -9.69 13.73 -8.75
CA VAL A 178 -9.37 14.70 -7.68
C VAL A 178 -8.15 15.56 -8.04
N HIS A 179 -7.10 14.97 -8.59
CA HIS A 179 -5.90 15.72 -8.96
C HIS A 179 -6.16 16.64 -10.16
N VAL A 180 -6.87 16.15 -11.17
CA VAL A 180 -7.22 16.90 -12.38
C VAL A 180 -8.12 18.10 -12.05
N GLU A 181 -9.14 17.92 -11.20
CA GLU A 181 -9.99 19.01 -10.69
C GLU A 181 -9.18 20.12 -10.00
N SER A 182 -8.04 19.81 -9.40
CA SER A 182 -7.18 20.78 -8.71
C SER A 182 -6.29 21.62 -9.63
N ILE A 183 -6.14 21.20 -10.90
CA ILE A 183 -5.35 21.88 -11.91
C ILE A 183 -6.22 22.30 -13.09
N ASP A 184 -6.46 21.41 -14.05
CA ASP A 184 -7.29 21.59 -15.24
C ASP A 184 -7.43 20.25 -16.01
N GLU A 185 -8.58 20.04 -16.65
CA GLU A 185 -8.91 18.82 -17.43
C GLU A 185 -7.95 18.58 -18.60
N GLN A 186 -7.35 19.63 -19.17
CA GLN A 186 -6.40 19.49 -20.28
C GLN A 186 -5.19 18.61 -19.93
N TYR A 187 -4.87 18.47 -18.63
CA TYR A 187 -3.74 17.67 -18.15
C TYR A 187 -4.09 16.20 -17.89
N ARG A 188 -5.35 15.76 -18.06
CA ARG A 188 -5.73 14.36 -17.79
C ARG A 188 -4.91 13.34 -18.57
N HIS A 189 -4.51 13.68 -19.80
CA HIS A 189 -3.79 12.78 -20.72
C HIS A 189 -2.45 12.24 -20.20
N LYS A 190 -1.86 12.88 -19.17
CA LYS A 190 -0.61 12.42 -18.57
C LYS A 190 -0.80 11.62 -17.28
N PHE A 191 -2.03 11.36 -16.86
CA PHE A 191 -2.33 10.56 -15.69
C PHE A 191 -2.53 9.09 -16.06
N SER A 192 -2.04 8.20 -15.22
CA SER A 192 -2.25 6.76 -15.36
C SER A 192 -2.43 6.09 -14.00
N VAL A 193 -3.30 5.08 -13.93
CA VAL A 193 -3.43 4.24 -12.75
C VAL A 193 -2.39 3.13 -12.85
N VAL A 194 -1.54 3.00 -11.84
CA VAL A 194 -0.62 1.86 -11.71
C VAL A 194 -1.06 0.94 -10.57
N LEU A 195 -0.75 -0.35 -10.70
CA LEU A 195 -1.15 -1.35 -9.73
C LEU A 195 -0.07 -1.52 -8.65
N ASN A 196 -0.49 -1.89 -7.44
CA ASN A 196 0.44 -2.15 -6.34
C ASN A 196 1.09 -3.54 -6.46
N GLY A 197 0.42 -4.57 -7.01
CA GLY A 197 1.01 -5.88 -7.30
C GLY A 197 1.63 -6.65 -6.11
N ARG A 198 1.64 -7.97 -6.20
CA ARG A 198 2.25 -8.86 -5.21
C ARG A 198 2.87 -10.07 -5.89
N ASN A 199 4.00 -10.52 -5.35
CA ASN A 199 4.64 -11.73 -5.84
C ASN A 199 3.71 -12.92 -5.57
N SER A 200 3.10 -13.42 -6.63
CA SER A 200 2.12 -14.50 -6.59
C SER A 200 2.73 -15.82 -6.12
N GLN A 201 4.05 -16.00 -6.26
CA GLN A 201 4.78 -17.17 -5.76
C GLN A 201 5.03 -17.09 -4.24
N HIS A 202 5.09 -15.87 -3.69
CA HIS A 202 5.21 -15.68 -2.25
C HIS A 202 3.85 -15.82 -1.54
N PHE A 203 2.80 -15.28 -2.15
CA PHE A 203 1.42 -15.39 -1.67
C PHE A 203 0.69 -16.49 -2.45
N ILE A 204 0.93 -17.74 -2.08
CA ILE A 204 0.31 -18.93 -2.68
C ILE A 204 -0.36 -19.78 -1.59
N PRO A 205 -1.60 -20.27 -1.78
CA PRO A 205 -2.21 -21.22 -0.85
C PRO A 205 -1.49 -22.57 -0.89
N ASP A 206 -1.37 -23.24 0.26
CA ASP A 206 -0.83 -24.59 0.37
C ASP A 206 -1.54 -25.34 1.51
N ILE A 207 -2.07 -26.54 1.21
CA ILE A 207 -2.85 -27.34 2.15
C ILE A 207 -1.97 -27.94 3.24
N ALA A 208 -0.77 -28.39 2.91
CA ALA A 208 0.13 -29.00 3.90
C ALA A 208 0.65 -27.95 4.88
N GLU A 209 1.07 -26.78 4.38
CA GLU A 209 1.49 -25.68 5.23
C GLU A 209 0.35 -25.06 6.03
N ARG A 210 -0.90 -25.09 5.51
CA ARG A 210 -2.08 -24.68 6.27
C ARG A 210 -2.22 -25.48 7.57
N GLU A 211 -2.12 -26.81 7.51
CA GLU A 211 -2.25 -27.67 8.71
C GLU A 211 -1.13 -27.39 9.72
N ILE A 212 0.09 -27.14 9.23
CA ILE A 212 1.22 -26.75 10.08
C ILE A 212 0.95 -25.40 10.76
N ALA A 213 0.48 -24.41 10.02
CA ALA A 213 0.18 -23.08 10.54
C ALA A 213 -0.98 -23.11 11.54
N ARG A 214 -2.05 -23.86 11.27
CA ARG A 214 -3.18 -24.04 12.21
C ARG A 214 -2.74 -24.72 13.50
N LYS A 215 -1.88 -25.75 13.41
CA LYS A 215 -1.27 -26.38 14.58
C LYS A 215 -0.41 -25.41 15.40
N GLU A 216 0.41 -24.57 14.75
CA GLU A 216 1.22 -23.55 15.43
C GLU A 216 0.35 -22.51 16.17
N LEU A 217 -0.85 -22.23 15.65
CA LEU A 217 -1.82 -21.30 16.23
C LEU A 217 -2.76 -21.94 17.25
N ASN A 218 -2.68 -23.26 17.47
CA ASN A 218 -3.66 -24.04 18.23
C ASN A 218 -5.11 -23.82 17.72
N VAL A 219 -5.29 -23.87 16.41
CA VAL A 219 -6.60 -23.79 15.72
C VAL A 219 -6.90 -25.18 15.15
N GLY A 220 -8.05 -25.75 15.50
CA GLY A 220 -8.58 -27.02 15.00
C GLY A 220 -9.39 -26.81 13.73
N ASP A 221 -10.69 -27.11 13.74
CA ASP A 221 -11.63 -26.93 12.62
C ASP A 221 -12.42 -25.61 12.67
N GLU A 222 -12.12 -24.73 13.63
CA GLU A 222 -12.83 -23.45 13.79
C GLU A 222 -12.63 -22.53 12.58
N LEU A 223 -13.63 -21.71 12.27
CA LEU A 223 -13.49 -20.64 11.28
C LEU A 223 -12.37 -19.68 11.72
N LEU A 224 -11.31 -19.52 10.93
CA LEU A 224 -10.23 -18.60 11.25
C LEU A 224 -10.29 -17.32 10.42
N TRP A 225 -10.68 -16.22 11.07
CA TRP A 225 -10.54 -14.86 10.53
C TRP A 225 -9.09 -14.39 10.60
N ILE A 226 -8.67 -13.59 9.61
CA ILE A 226 -7.35 -12.93 9.65
C ILE A 226 -7.40 -11.44 9.30
N TYR A 227 -6.58 -10.67 10.00
CA TYR A 227 -6.19 -9.31 9.63
C TYR A 227 -4.68 -9.16 9.75
N ALA A 228 -4.00 -8.76 8.68
CA ALA A 228 -2.55 -8.58 8.65
C ALA A 228 -2.16 -7.12 8.36
N GLY A 229 -1.78 -6.36 9.39
CA GLY A 229 -0.95 -5.15 9.29
C GLY A 229 -1.30 -4.11 10.36
N SER A 230 -1.01 -2.83 10.09
CA SER A 230 -1.12 -1.77 11.09
C SER A 230 -2.54 -1.52 11.57
N LEU A 231 -2.70 -1.17 12.84
CA LEU A 231 -3.97 -0.73 13.43
C LEU A 231 -3.98 0.78 13.65
N GLY A 232 -5.17 1.38 13.62
CA GLY A 232 -5.36 2.83 13.71
C GLY A 232 -6.75 3.27 13.26
N PRO A 233 -7.05 4.59 13.32
CA PRO A 233 -8.39 5.13 13.11
C PRO A 233 -9.04 4.77 11.77
N GLN A 234 -8.23 4.53 10.75
CA GLN A 234 -8.70 4.22 9.40
C GLN A 234 -9.03 2.74 9.17
N TYR A 235 -8.68 1.82 10.09
CA TYR A 235 -8.75 0.37 9.85
C TYR A 235 -9.94 -0.32 10.50
N CYS A 236 -10.97 0.41 10.90
CA CYS A 236 -12.28 -0.15 11.27
C CYS A 236 -12.22 -1.31 12.26
N TRP A 237 -11.45 -1.12 13.34
CA TRP A 237 -11.22 -2.16 14.36
C TRP A 237 -12.52 -2.64 15.00
N GLU A 238 -13.41 -1.70 15.34
CA GLU A 238 -14.70 -2.01 15.98
C GLU A 238 -15.59 -2.84 15.04
N GLU A 239 -15.62 -2.50 13.75
CA GLU A 239 -16.39 -3.23 12.74
C GLU A 239 -15.84 -4.66 12.56
N MET A 240 -14.52 -4.86 12.61
CA MET A 240 -13.92 -6.21 12.59
C MET A 240 -14.36 -7.03 13.81
N LEU A 241 -14.35 -6.43 15.01
CA LEU A 241 -14.77 -7.11 16.24
C LEU A 241 -16.26 -7.47 16.19
N GLN A 242 -17.12 -6.60 15.66
CA GLN A 242 -18.55 -6.89 15.52
C GLN A 242 -18.82 -8.07 14.58
N VAL A 243 -18.10 -8.15 13.46
CA VAL A 243 -18.22 -9.30 12.54
C VAL A 243 -17.67 -10.58 13.17
N PHE A 244 -16.58 -10.48 13.92
CA PHE A 244 -16.04 -11.62 14.65
C PHE A 244 -17.04 -12.13 15.71
N GLU A 245 -17.64 -11.23 16.49
CA GLU A 245 -18.67 -11.59 17.48
C GLU A 245 -19.89 -12.25 16.80
N LEU A 246 -20.33 -11.75 15.64
CA LEU A 246 -21.37 -12.39 14.84
C LEU A 246 -20.98 -13.82 14.44
N SER A 247 -19.72 -14.05 14.07
CA SER A 247 -19.22 -15.37 13.69
C SER A 247 -19.30 -16.37 14.85
N LEU A 248 -19.02 -15.92 16.09
CA LEU A 248 -19.13 -16.74 17.30
C LEU A 248 -20.57 -17.18 17.60
N LYS A 249 -21.58 -16.43 17.14
CA LYS A 249 -23.00 -16.79 17.28
C LYS A 249 -23.43 -17.88 16.30
N ILE A 250 -22.68 -18.07 15.21
CA ILE A 250 -22.97 -19.03 14.14
C ILE A 250 -22.25 -20.35 14.39
N GLY A 251 -21.00 -20.31 14.87
CA GLY A 251 -20.21 -21.49 15.15
C GLY A 251 -18.87 -21.17 15.81
N ALA A 252 -18.05 -22.21 16.00
CA ALA A 252 -16.71 -22.03 16.56
C ALA A 252 -15.84 -21.22 15.60
N ALA A 253 -15.30 -20.10 16.09
CA ALA A 253 -14.47 -19.19 15.30
C ALA A 253 -13.31 -18.65 16.13
N LYS A 254 -12.21 -18.31 15.45
CA LYS A 254 -11.07 -17.58 16.00
C LYS A 254 -10.69 -16.42 15.08
N PHE A 255 -10.00 -15.42 15.64
CA PHE A 255 -9.53 -14.26 14.89
C PHE A 255 -8.04 -13.99 15.13
N LEU A 256 -7.24 -14.19 14.08
CA LEU A 256 -5.82 -13.90 14.06
C LEU A 256 -5.55 -12.46 13.58
N VAL A 257 -4.88 -11.69 14.43
CA VAL A 257 -4.43 -10.32 14.14
C VAL A 257 -2.91 -10.30 14.07
N LEU A 258 -2.36 -10.10 12.88
CA LEU A 258 -0.94 -9.90 12.66
C LEU A 258 -0.68 -8.39 12.58
N THR A 259 -0.03 -7.81 13.59
CA THR A 259 0.18 -6.35 13.68
C THR A 259 1.55 -6.01 14.24
N GLY A 260 2.13 -4.91 13.76
CA GLY A 260 3.36 -4.35 14.35
C GLY A 260 3.15 -3.71 15.72
N ASN A 261 1.89 -3.49 16.14
CA ASN A 261 1.54 -2.92 17.44
C ASN A 261 0.55 -3.85 18.17
N VAL A 262 1.11 -4.90 18.79
CA VAL A 262 0.35 -5.92 19.53
C VAL A 262 -0.41 -5.31 20.72
N GLN A 263 0.27 -4.47 21.51
CA GLN A 263 -0.31 -3.82 22.68
C GLN A 263 -1.58 -3.02 22.33
N PHE A 264 -1.56 -2.27 21.22
CA PHE A 264 -2.73 -1.51 20.78
C PHE A 264 -3.96 -2.40 20.57
N ALA A 265 -3.77 -3.59 20.01
CA ALA A 265 -4.85 -4.55 19.78
C ALA A 265 -5.32 -5.13 21.12
N GLU A 266 -4.41 -5.69 21.92
CA GLU A 266 -4.73 -6.37 23.19
C GLU A 266 -5.47 -5.45 24.17
N ASP A 267 -5.09 -4.18 24.26
CA ASP A 267 -5.75 -3.18 25.12
C ASP A 267 -7.20 -2.87 24.70
N ARG A 268 -7.59 -3.22 23.47
CA ARG A 268 -8.89 -2.89 22.85
C ARG A 268 -9.73 -4.11 22.56
N ILE A 269 -9.31 -5.31 22.95
CA ILE A 269 -10.12 -6.52 22.83
C ILE A 269 -11.07 -6.59 24.04
N PRO A 270 -12.39 -6.63 23.83
CA PRO A 270 -13.36 -6.87 24.91
C PRO A 270 -13.09 -8.20 25.62
N ASP A 271 -13.28 -8.26 26.94
CA ASP A 271 -12.96 -9.45 27.74
C ASP A 271 -13.61 -10.74 27.23
N HIS A 272 -14.86 -10.66 26.76
CA HIS A 272 -15.61 -11.80 26.24
C HIS A 272 -15.12 -12.31 24.87
N LEU A 273 -14.27 -11.57 24.16
CA LEU A 273 -13.67 -11.98 22.88
C LEU A 273 -12.23 -12.49 23.02
N LYS A 274 -11.57 -12.26 24.17
CA LYS A 274 -10.14 -12.55 24.36
C LYS A 274 -9.78 -14.00 24.04
N ASP A 275 -10.58 -14.96 24.48
CA ASP A 275 -10.31 -16.39 24.26
C ASP A 275 -10.37 -16.81 22.78
N GLY A 276 -11.10 -16.06 21.96
CA GLY A 276 -11.23 -16.30 20.52
C GLY A 276 -10.18 -15.57 19.67
N MET A 277 -9.34 -14.72 20.26
CA MET A 277 -8.42 -13.86 19.51
C MET A 277 -6.96 -14.25 19.71
N ILE A 278 -6.18 -14.16 18.62
CA ILE A 278 -4.74 -14.41 18.62
C ILE A 278 -4.08 -13.17 18.05
N VAL A 279 -3.24 -12.48 18.83
CA VAL A 279 -2.52 -11.27 18.37
C VAL A 279 -1.02 -11.57 18.32
N LYS A 280 -0.38 -11.34 17.17
CA LYS A 280 1.06 -11.57 16.99
C LYS A 280 1.71 -10.47 16.17
N SER A 281 2.99 -10.19 16.46
CA SER A 281 3.88 -9.45 15.55
C SER A 281 4.81 -10.45 14.87
N VAL A 282 4.94 -10.37 13.55
CA VAL A 282 5.70 -11.32 12.74
C VAL A 282 6.45 -10.56 11.65
N ALA A 283 7.59 -11.13 11.21
CA ALA A 283 8.30 -10.62 10.05
C ALA A 283 7.44 -10.75 8.78
N PHE A 284 7.68 -9.90 7.78
CA PHE A 284 6.88 -9.86 6.54
C PHE A 284 6.86 -11.22 5.84
N GLU A 285 7.98 -11.92 5.83
CA GLU A 285 8.19 -13.22 5.19
C GLU A 285 7.33 -14.33 5.83
N ARG A 286 6.88 -14.14 7.08
CA ARG A 286 5.99 -15.07 7.79
C ARG A 286 4.51 -14.76 7.57
N ILE A 287 4.15 -13.62 7.00
CA ILE A 287 2.74 -13.26 6.75
C ILE A 287 2.06 -14.30 5.85
N PRO A 288 2.61 -14.72 4.69
CA PRO A 288 1.96 -15.72 3.85
C PRO A 288 1.75 -17.05 4.57
N PHE A 289 2.68 -17.48 5.42
CA PHE A 289 2.55 -18.72 6.21
C PHE A 289 1.28 -18.68 7.08
N TYR A 290 1.04 -17.58 7.80
CA TYR A 290 -0.16 -17.46 8.63
C TYR A 290 -1.43 -17.21 7.81
N LEU A 291 -1.34 -16.56 6.64
CA LEU A 291 -2.49 -16.42 5.75
C LEU A 291 -3.02 -17.78 5.25
N LYS A 292 -2.16 -18.80 5.08
CA LYS A 292 -2.58 -20.16 4.71
C LYS A 292 -3.53 -20.79 5.73
N ALA A 293 -3.35 -20.48 7.01
CA ALA A 293 -4.20 -20.99 8.08
C ALA A 293 -5.64 -20.46 8.02
N ALA A 294 -5.82 -19.27 7.45
CA ALA A 294 -7.07 -18.52 7.51
C ALA A 294 -8.14 -19.01 6.53
N ASP A 295 -9.38 -18.63 6.82
CA ASP A 295 -10.59 -18.99 6.10
C ASP A 295 -11.27 -17.77 5.50
N ALA A 296 -11.20 -16.63 6.17
CA ALA A 296 -11.68 -15.35 5.66
C ALA A 296 -10.81 -14.20 6.20
N ALA A 297 -10.79 -13.08 5.48
CA ALA A 297 -9.93 -11.95 5.80
C ALA A 297 -10.68 -10.62 5.91
N PHE A 298 -10.11 -9.68 6.66
CA PHE A 298 -10.58 -8.30 6.76
C PHE A 298 -9.67 -7.33 6.00
N ALA A 299 -10.24 -6.65 5.01
CA ALA A 299 -9.65 -5.52 4.29
C ALA A 299 -10.49 -4.24 4.50
N LEU A 300 -11.02 -4.04 5.71
CA LEU A 300 -11.84 -2.88 6.04
C LEU A 300 -11.00 -1.61 6.18
N ARG A 301 -11.54 -0.51 5.63
CA ARG A 301 -11.04 0.85 5.83
C ARG A 301 -12.20 1.84 5.94
N ARG A 302 -12.02 2.89 6.73
CA ARG A 302 -13.03 3.94 6.89
C ARG A 302 -13.14 4.76 5.59
N PRO A 303 -14.32 4.87 4.94
CA PRO A 303 -14.46 5.52 3.64
C PRO A 303 -14.49 7.05 3.77
N THR A 304 -13.33 7.64 4.04
CA THR A 304 -13.15 9.10 4.05
C THR A 304 -12.72 9.61 2.67
N TYR A 305 -12.69 10.94 2.50
CA TYR A 305 -12.34 11.56 1.22
C TYR A 305 -10.95 11.11 0.71
N SER A 306 -9.96 11.03 1.59
CA SER A 306 -8.61 10.60 1.21
C SER A 306 -8.53 9.14 0.76
N MET A 307 -9.43 8.26 1.23
CA MET A 307 -9.43 6.85 0.85
C MET A 307 -9.90 6.61 -0.58
N GLN A 308 -10.44 7.62 -1.27
CA GLN A 308 -10.74 7.55 -2.70
C GLN A 308 -9.46 7.40 -3.55
N GLY A 309 -8.28 7.73 -3.03
CA GLY A 309 -7.02 7.57 -3.74
C GLY A 309 -6.29 6.24 -3.50
N VAL A 310 -6.86 5.33 -2.71
CA VAL A 310 -6.12 4.19 -2.15
C VAL A 310 -6.43 2.89 -2.89
N ALA A 311 -5.39 2.11 -3.20
CA ALA A 311 -5.47 0.70 -3.56
C ALA A 311 -4.91 -0.18 -2.41
N PRO A 312 -5.76 -0.82 -1.59
CA PRO A 312 -5.31 -1.60 -0.43
C PRO A 312 -4.46 -2.80 -0.84
N ILE A 313 -3.19 -2.74 -0.45
CA ILE A 313 -2.20 -3.79 -0.71
C ILE A 313 -2.64 -5.16 -0.16
N LYS A 314 -3.11 -5.18 1.09
CA LYS A 314 -3.51 -6.40 1.81
C LYS A 314 -4.62 -7.16 1.09
N LEU A 315 -5.49 -6.45 0.38
CA LEU A 315 -6.55 -7.09 -0.40
C LEU A 315 -5.96 -8.00 -1.46
N GLY A 316 -4.94 -7.53 -2.19
CA GLY A 316 -4.23 -8.35 -3.16
C GLY A 316 -3.54 -9.56 -2.51
N GLU A 317 -2.91 -9.36 -1.35
CA GLU A 317 -2.31 -10.46 -0.57
C GLU A 317 -3.35 -11.53 -0.22
N TYR A 318 -4.53 -11.15 0.27
CA TYR A 318 -5.57 -12.11 0.66
C TYR A 318 -6.20 -12.82 -0.55
N LEU A 319 -6.48 -12.10 -1.63
CA LEU A 319 -7.10 -12.67 -2.82
C LEU A 319 -6.15 -13.60 -3.57
N LEU A 320 -4.85 -13.29 -3.61
CA LEU A 320 -3.84 -14.23 -4.12
C LEU A 320 -3.76 -15.50 -3.27
N MET A 321 -3.95 -15.40 -1.95
CA MET A 321 -4.08 -16.57 -1.06
C MET A 321 -5.40 -17.32 -1.21
N GLY A 322 -6.31 -16.83 -2.05
CA GLY A 322 -7.63 -17.41 -2.27
C GLY A 322 -8.57 -17.25 -1.07
N LEU A 323 -8.42 -16.18 -0.28
CA LEU A 323 -9.24 -15.93 0.90
C LEU A 323 -10.46 -15.07 0.54
N PRO A 324 -11.70 -15.56 0.80
CA PRO A 324 -12.87 -14.71 0.88
C PRO A 324 -12.61 -13.52 1.81
N THR A 325 -12.98 -12.32 1.38
CA THR A 325 -12.56 -11.10 2.08
C THR A 325 -13.73 -10.15 2.27
N ILE A 326 -13.84 -9.59 3.48
CA ILE A 326 -14.71 -8.43 3.74
C ILE A 326 -13.89 -7.17 3.52
N ALA A 327 -14.31 -6.34 2.55
CA ALA A 327 -13.63 -5.10 2.20
C ALA A 327 -14.63 -3.94 2.18
N SER A 328 -14.19 -2.73 2.53
CA SER A 328 -15.09 -1.58 2.59
C SER A 328 -15.45 -1.03 1.20
N SER A 329 -16.69 -0.57 1.06
CA SER A 329 -17.08 0.28 -0.06
C SER A 329 -16.36 1.63 0.00
N GLY A 330 -16.29 2.34 -1.14
CA GLY A 330 -15.75 3.71 -1.18
C GLY A 330 -14.23 3.83 -1.05
N ILE A 331 -13.47 2.74 -1.20
CA ILE A 331 -11.99 2.74 -1.14
C ILE A 331 -11.40 2.62 -2.55
N GLY A 332 -10.93 3.74 -3.10
CA GLY A 332 -10.38 3.78 -4.46
C GLY A 332 -11.27 3.12 -5.51
N ASP A 333 -10.64 2.33 -6.36
CA ASP A 333 -11.29 1.51 -7.40
C ASP A 333 -11.60 0.08 -6.91
N THR A 334 -11.31 -0.19 -5.64
CA THR A 334 -11.45 -1.51 -5.02
C THR A 334 -12.86 -2.07 -5.21
N GLU A 335 -13.88 -1.24 -5.02
CA GLU A 335 -15.27 -1.64 -5.17
C GLU A 335 -15.61 -2.13 -6.58
N GLU A 336 -15.05 -1.48 -7.61
CA GLU A 336 -15.26 -1.92 -9.00
C GLU A 336 -14.57 -3.26 -9.27
N ILE A 337 -13.32 -3.41 -8.81
CA ILE A 337 -12.59 -4.67 -8.94
C ILE A 337 -13.36 -5.81 -8.24
N LEU A 338 -13.87 -5.55 -7.03
CA LEU A 338 -14.56 -6.55 -6.22
C LEU A 338 -15.91 -7.01 -6.77
N LYS A 339 -16.51 -6.31 -7.75
CA LYS A 339 -17.69 -6.82 -8.47
C LYS A 339 -17.41 -8.14 -9.20
N SER A 340 -16.14 -8.39 -9.55
CA SER A 340 -15.69 -9.65 -10.17
C SER A 340 -15.45 -10.78 -9.17
N PHE A 341 -15.55 -10.48 -7.87
CA PHE A 341 -15.28 -11.39 -6.75
C PHE A 341 -16.56 -11.57 -5.90
N PRO A 342 -17.51 -12.45 -6.30
CA PRO A 342 -18.68 -12.77 -5.47
C PRO A 342 -18.32 -13.37 -4.09
N GLU A 343 -17.07 -13.81 -3.95
CA GLU A 343 -16.47 -14.30 -2.71
C GLU A 343 -16.09 -13.18 -1.75
N CYS A 344 -16.11 -11.93 -2.20
CA CYS A 344 -15.86 -10.76 -1.38
C CYS A 344 -17.17 -10.12 -0.94
N PHE A 345 -17.23 -9.72 0.34
CA PHE A 345 -18.32 -8.91 0.84
C PHE A 345 -17.93 -7.43 0.82
N ILE A 346 -18.73 -6.62 0.13
CA ILE A 346 -18.56 -5.17 0.12
C ILE A 346 -19.28 -4.58 1.33
N PHE A 347 -18.49 -4.25 2.35
CA PHE A 347 -18.97 -3.68 3.61
C PHE A 347 -19.38 -2.22 3.40
N ASN A 348 -20.68 -1.97 3.43
CA ASN A 348 -21.25 -0.62 3.41
C ASN A 348 -21.36 -0.02 4.82
N HIS A 349 -20.53 0.99 5.10
CA HIS A 349 -20.51 1.70 6.39
C HIS A 349 -21.76 2.53 6.69
N GLY A 350 -22.60 2.82 5.68
CA GLY A 350 -23.86 3.53 5.84
C GLY A 350 -25.08 2.60 5.92
N MET A 351 -24.89 1.29 5.88
CA MET A 351 -25.99 0.32 6.02
C MET A 351 -26.37 0.16 7.49
N GLU A 352 -27.67 0.02 7.76
CA GLU A 352 -28.18 -0.32 9.09
C GLU A 352 -27.55 -1.60 9.62
N GLN A 353 -27.15 -1.60 10.90
CA GLN A 353 -26.32 -2.65 11.47
C GLN A 353 -26.97 -4.03 11.38
N GLU A 354 -28.27 -4.14 11.68
CA GLU A 354 -29.00 -5.41 11.60
C GLU A 354 -29.04 -5.96 10.17
N MET A 355 -29.28 -5.09 9.19
CA MET A 355 -29.30 -5.47 7.78
C MET A 355 -27.91 -5.94 7.32
N GLN A 356 -26.86 -5.23 7.74
CA GLN A 356 -25.48 -5.60 7.46
C GLN A 356 -25.13 -6.97 8.07
N GLN A 357 -25.55 -7.24 9.31
CA GLN A 357 -25.30 -8.54 9.97
C GLN A 357 -26.00 -9.70 9.24
N VAL A 358 -27.24 -9.50 8.79
CA VAL A 358 -27.96 -10.51 8.00
C VAL A 358 -27.21 -10.78 6.68
N ALA A 359 -26.80 -9.73 5.98
CA ALA A 359 -26.08 -9.85 4.71
C ALA A 359 -24.71 -10.55 4.87
N ILE A 360 -23.97 -10.24 5.94
CA ILE A 360 -22.69 -10.89 6.25
C ILE A 360 -22.92 -12.36 6.61
N THR A 361 -23.97 -12.68 7.36
CA THR A 361 -24.32 -14.07 7.71
C THR A 361 -24.61 -14.91 6.48
N ASP A 362 -25.44 -14.40 5.57
CA ASP A 362 -25.71 -15.06 4.27
C ASP A 362 -24.41 -15.25 3.48
N TRP A 363 -23.60 -14.21 3.35
CA TRP A 363 -22.33 -14.28 2.63
C TRP A 363 -21.37 -15.31 3.24
N MET A 364 -21.23 -15.39 4.56
CA MET A 364 -20.35 -16.37 5.22
C MET A 364 -20.73 -17.81 4.85
N SER A 365 -22.03 -18.12 4.80
CA SER A 365 -22.52 -19.46 4.43
C SER A 365 -22.12 -19.85 3.00
N ARG A 366 -22.12 -18.88 2.07
CA ARG A 366 -21.74 -19.06 0.67
C ARG A 366 -20.21 -19.10 0.50
N ALA A 367 -19.50 -18.19 1.16
CA ALA A 367 -18.05 -18.06 1.09
C ALA A 367 -17.32 -19.34 1.52
N ALA A 368 -17.86 -20.06 2.50
CA ALA A 368 -17.31 -21.34 2.96
C ALA A 368 -17.30 -22.45 1.90
N GLN A 369 -18.09 -22.31 0.82
CA GLN A 369 -18.21 -23.30 -0.25
C GLN A 369 -17.34 -22.97 -1.47
N VAL A 370 -16.63 -21.83 -1.47
CA VAL A 370 -15.93 -21.37 -2.67
C VAL A 370 -14.51 -21.93 -2.73
N SER A 371 -14.10 -22.29 -3.95
CA SER A 371 -12.73 -22.72 -4.20
C SER A 371 -11.74 -21.56 -4.04
N LYS A 372 -10.77 -21.73 -3.13
CA LYS A 372 -9.64 -20.80 -2.98
C LYS A 372 -8.89 -20.60 -4.31
N GLN A 373 -8.82 -21.65 -5.14
CA GLN A 373 -8.17 -21.57 -6.45
C GLN A 373 -8.91 -20.61 -7.40
N GLN A 374 -10.25 -20.62 -7.42
CA GLN A 374 -11.04 -19.73 -8.28
C GLN A 374 -10.84 -18.25 -7.91
N ILE A 375 -10.77 -17.94 -6.62
CA ILE A 375 -10.47 -16.58 -6.14
C ILE A 375 -9.06 -16.18 -6.61
N ARG A 376 -8.09 -17.07 -6.42
CA ARG A 376 -6.69 -16.83 -6.80
C ARG A 376 -6.53 -16.60 -8.30
N ASP A 377 -7.15 -17.42 -9.14
CA ASP A 377 -7.01 -17.34 -10.60
C ASP A 377 -7.44 -15.97 -11.11
N LYS A 378 -8.57 -15.45 -10.61
CA LYS A 378 -9.01 -14.07 -10.89
C LYS A 378 -8.05 -13.03 -10.31
N ALA A 379 -7.56 -13.25 -9.08
CA ALA A 379 -6.69 -12.30 -8.40
C ALA A 379 -5.36 -12.06 -9.13
N LEU A 380 -4.85 -13.04 -9.89
CA LEU A 380 -3.63 -12.90 -10.68
C LEU A 380 -3.74 -11.78 -11.73
N GLU A 381 -4.92 -11.51 -12.28
CA GLU A 381 -5.12 -10.46 -13.29
C GLU A 381 -5.06 -9.04 -12.70
N PHE A 382 -5.42 -8.88 -11.43
CA PHE A 382 -5.54 -7.57 -10.78
C PHE A 382 -4.41 -7.27 -9.79
N PHE A 383 -3.82 -8.30 -9.19
CA PHE A 383 -2.93 -8.16 -8.03
C PHE A 383 -1.58 -8.84 -8.19
N SER A 384 -1.27 -9.43 -9.34
CA SER A 384 0.07 -9.98 -9.60
C SER A 384 1.10 -8.86 -9.77
N ILE A 385 2.37 -9.21 -9.51
CA ILE A 385 3.47 -8.27 -9.66
C ILE A 385 3.80 -8.01 -11.13
N GLU A 386 3.56 -9.01 -11.97
CA GLU A 386 3.73 -8.94 -13.42
C GLU A 386 2.81 -7.87 -14.02
N LYS A 387 1.52 -7.86 -13.61
CA LYS A 387 0.57 -6.83 -14.03
C LYS A 387 0.88 -5.43 -13.49
N ALA A 388 1.44 -5.34 -12.28
CA ALA A 388 1.94 -4.08 -11.78
C ALA A 388 3.11 -3.57 -12.64
N ALA A 389 4.09 -4.42 -12.94
CA ALA A 389 5.22 -4.05 -13.78
C ALA A 389 4.79 -3.57 -15.17
N GLU A 390 3.87 -4.29 -15.84
CA GLU A 390 3.27 -3.87 -17.12
C GLU A 390 2.74 -2.42 -17.05
N SER A 391 1.95 -2.10 -16.01
CA SER A 391 1.39 -0.73 -15.85
C SER A 391 2.46 0.36 -15.63
N TYR A 392 3.60 0.02 -15.02
CA TYR A 392 4.72 0.97 -14.87
C TYR A 392 5.49 1.13 -16.19
N ILE A 393 5.69 0.05 -16.94
CA ILE A 393 6.37 0.08 -18.25
C ILE A 393 5.60 0.96 -19.23
N GLU A 394 4.28 0.78 -19.32
CA GLU A 394 3.41 1.59 -20.19
C GLU A 394 3.58 3.10 -19.94
N VAL A 395 3.68 3.51 -18.66
CA VAL A 395 3.92 4.90 -18.30
C VAL A 395 5.32 5.36 -18.69
N ILE A 396 6.35 4.55 -18.42
CA ILE A 396 7.75 4.90 -18.70
C ILE A 396 8.01 5.02 -20.22
N GLU A 397 7.38 4.17 -21.02
CA GLU A 397 7.44 4.22 -22.48
C GLU A 397 6.64 5.38 -23.07
N GLY A 398 5.53 5.75 -22.43
CA GLY A 398 4.65 6.84 -22.88
C GLY A 398 5.27 8.24 -22.79
N ILE A 399 6.34 8.41 -22.01
CA ILE A 399 7.02 9.70 -21.83
C ILE A 399 8.00 9.92 -22.98
N LYS A 400 7.73 10.96 -23.78
CA LYS A 400 8.51 11.32 -24.97
C LYS A 400 9.66 12.27 -24.67
#